data_AF-A0A329YLT0-F1
#
_entry.id   AF-A0A329YLT0-F1
#
_cell.length_a   1.000
_cell.length_b   1.000
_cell.length_c   1.000
_cell.angle_alpha   90.00
_cell.angle_beta   90.00
_cell.angle_gamma   90.00
#
_symmetry.space_group_name_H-M   'P 1'
#
loop_
_entity.id
_entity.type
_entity.pdbx_description
1 polymer ?
#
loop_
_entity_poly.entity_id
_entity_poly.type
_entity_poly.pdbx_seq_one_letter_code
_entity_poly.pdbx_strand_id
1 'polypeptide(L)'
;STRGIVAAISNYLAEQGCNIVDSSQFDDLDTGKFFMRVSFISEEGVGGPALAEGFKPIAEKFAMDAEIHDAKKRMKVLLMVSRFGHC
;
A
#
# COMPACT_ATOMS: atom_id res chain seq x y z
N SER A 1 -19.45 -1.65 2.83
CA SER A 1 -18.26 -2.53 2.86
C SER A 1 -18.27 -3.46 1.64
N THR A 2 -17.30 -3.29 0.74
CA THR A 2 -17.14 -4.12 -0.46
C THR A 2 -16.38 -5.40 -0.10
N ARG A 3 -16.98 -6.56 -0.32
CA ARG A 3 -16.36 -7.84 0.04
C ARG A 3 -15.23 -8.20 -0.93
N GLY A 4 -14.18 -8.84 -0.42
CA GLY A 4 -13.11 -9.42 -1.23
C GLY A 4 -11.89 -8.53 -1.48
N ILE A 5 -11.83 -7.33 -0.92
CA ILE A 5 -10.65 -6.44 -1.04
C ILE A 5 -9.39 -7.12 -0.50
N VAL A 6 -9.45 -7.61 0.75
CA VAL A 6 -8.30 -8.26 1.41
C VAL A 6 -7.85 -9.49 0.63
N ALA A 7 -8.79 -10.35 0.21
CA ALA A 7 -8.48 -11.55 -0.56
C ALA A 7 -7.81 -11.21 -1.90
N ALA A 8 -8.29 -10.19 -2.63
CA ALA A 8 -7.69 -9.77 -3.89
C ALA A 8 -6.26 -9.27 -3.71
N ILE A 9 -6.00 -8.46 -2.68
CA ILE A 9 -4.66 -7.93 -2.38
C ILE A 9 -3.72 -9.08 -1.97
N SER A 10 -4.15 -9.95 -1.06
CA SER A 10 -3.33 -11.06 -0.59
C SER A 10 -3.01 -12.07 -1.69
N ASN A 11 -3.99 -12.42 -2.53
CA ASN A 11 -3.78 -13.33 -3.65
C ASN A 11 -2.81 -12.74 -4.67
N TYR A 12 -2.96 -11.45 -5.01
CA TYR A 12 -2.04 -10.78 -5.91
C TYR A 12 -0.59 -10.83 -5.41
N LEU A 13 -0.37 -10.47 -4.14
CA LEU A 13 0.97 -10.51 -3.56
C LEU A 13 1.53 -11.93 -3.57
N ALA A 14 0.73 -12.95 -3.22
CA ALA A 14 1.15 -14.34 -3.25
C ALA A 14 1.49 -14.82 -4.68
N GLU A 15 0.68 -14.46 -5.68
CA GLU A 15 0.93 -14.78 -7.11
C GLU A 15 2.19 -14.11 -7.66
N GLN A 16 2.61 -12.98 -7.08
CA GLN A 16 3.86 -12.29 -7.40
C GLN A 16 5.05 -12.75 -6.55
N GLY A 17 4.93 -13.86 -5.81
CA GLY A 17 6.01 -14.37 -4.96
C GLY A 17 6.37 -13.44 -3.81
N CYS A 18 5.39 -12.64 -3.32
CA CYS A 18 5.58 -11.75 -2.19
C CYS A 18 5.06 -12.37 -0.89
N ASN A 19 5.88 -12.31 0.16
CA ASN A 19 5.53 -12.74 1.50
C ASN A 19 5.08 -11.53 2.36
N ILE A 20 3.91 -11.62 2.98
CA ILE A 20 3.36 -10.55 3.82
C ILE A 20 4.00 -10.61 5.22
N VAL A 21 4.63 -9.51 5.63
CA VAL A 21 5.29 -9.35 6.94
C VAL A 21 4.35 -8.73 7.97
N ASP A 22 3.56 -7.76 7.54
CA ASP A 22 2.62 -7.04 8.39
C ASP A 22 1.40 -6.62 7.57
N SER A 23 0.21 -6.72 8.17
CA SER A 23 -1.04 -6.35 7.53
C SER A 23 -1.96 -5.72 8.55
N SER A 24 -2.39 -4.50 8.27
CA SER A 24 -3.35 -3.75 9.08
C SER A 24 -4.47 -3.25 8.19
N GLN A 25 -5.71 -3.38 8.64
CA GLN A 25 -6.89 -2.89 7.92
C GLN A 25 -7.88 -2.23 8.86
N PHE A 26 -8.64 -1.27 8.33
CA PHE A 26 -9.68 -0.54 9.03
C PHE A 26 -10.87 -0.31 8.10
N ASP A 27 -12.06 -0.70 8.54
CA ASP A 27 -13.32 -0.47 7.84
C ASP A 27 -14.05 0.66 8.58
N ASP A 28 -14.13 1.82 7.95
CA ASP A 28 -14.89 2.97 8.44
C ASP A 28 -16.33 2.86 7.96
N LEU A 29 -17.19 2.33 8.82
CA LEU A 29 -18.60 2.11 8.52
C LEU A 29 -19.40 3.41 8.37
N ASP A 30 -18.93 4.51 8.96
CA ASP A 30 -19.61 5.81 8.92
C ASP A 30 -19.38 6.50 7.57
N THR A 31 -18.16 6.41 7.03
CA THR A 31 -17.83 6.98 5.71
C THR A 31 -17.91 5.98 4.57
N GLY A 32 -18.04 4.69 4.89
CA GLY A 32 -18.02 3.59 3.92
C GLY A 32 -16.65 3.34 3.28
N LYS A 33 -15.58 3.87 3.88
CA LYS A 33 -14.21 3.75 3.37
C LYS A 33 -13.48 2.56 3.98
N PHE A 34 -12.61 1.98 3.18
CA PHE A 34 -11.72 0.90 3.61
C PHE A 34 -10.27 1.36 3.48
N PHE A 35 -9.50 1.15 4.54
CA PHE A 35 -8.08 1.47 4.60
C PHE A 35 -7.29 0.20 4.88
N MET A 36 -6.16 0.03 4.19
CA MET A 36 -5.27 -1.10 4.42
C MET A 36 -3.83 -0.69 4.20
N ARG A 37 -2.94 -1.22 5.04
CA ARG A 37 -1.49 -1.10 4.90
C ARG A 37 -0.89 -2.49 4.99
N VAL A 38 -0.11 -2.85 3.97
CA VAL A 38 0.58 -4.14 3.90
C VAL A 38 2.07 -3.89 3.75
N SER A 39 2.86 -4.50 4.62
CA SER A 39 4.31 -4.60 4.46
C SER A 39 4.62 -6.00 3.97
N PHE A 40 5.38 -6.12 2.89
CA PHE A 40 5.71 -7.40 2.28
C PHE A 40 7.15 -7.43 1.75
N ILE A 41 7.67 -8.62 1.52
CA ILE A 41 8.97 -8.89 0.93
C ILE A 41 8.73 -9.59 -0.40
N SER A 42 9.29 -9.07 -1.49
CA SER A 42 9.30 -9.76 -2.80
C SER A 42 10.42 -10.80 -2.79
N GLU A 43 10.08 -12.07 -2.59
CA GLU A 43 11.06 -13.16 -2.43
C GLU A 43 11.61 -13.63 -3.79
N GLU A 44 10.79 -13.53 -4.84
CA GLU A 44 11.19 -13.84 -6.22
C GLU A 44 11.83 -12.66 -6.97
N GLY A 45 12.01 -11.52 -6.29
CA GLY A 45 12.74 -10.37 -6.85
C GLY A 45 11.94 -9.52 -7.83
N VAL A 46 10.61 -9.67 -7.88
CA VAL A 46 9.74 -8.78 -8.65
C VAL A 46 9.92 -7.34 -8.17
N GLY A 47 10.27 -6.45 -9.09
CA GLY A 47 10.56 -5.05 -8.79
C GLY A 47 9.29 -4.24 -8.46
N GLY A 48 9.43 -3.23 -7.61
CA GLY A 48 8.34 -2.33 -7.22
C GLY A 48 7.52 -1.73 -8.38
N PRO A 49 8.14 -1.26 -9.49
CA PRO A 49 7.37 -0.77 -10.64
C PRO A 49 6.51 -1.85 -11.29
N ALA A 50 7.00 -3.08 -11.43
CA ALA A 50 6.23 -4.19 -11.99
C ALA A 50 5.07 -4.57 -11.06
N LEU A 51 5.31 -4.60 -9.74
CA LEU A 51 4.26 -4.81 -8.75
C LEU A 51 3.20 -3.69 -8.76
N ALA A 52 3.60 -2.44 -9.00
CA ALA A 52 2.66 -1.34 -9.10
C ALA A 52 1.81 -1.43 -10.37
N GLU A 53 2.42 -1.74 -11.52
CA GLU A 53 1.70 -1.92 -12.79
C GLU A 53 0.72 -3.11 -12.72
N GLY A 54 1.16 -4.27 -12.21
CA GLY A 54 0.30 -5.45 -12.06
C GLY A 54 -0.84 -5.27 -11.06
N PHE A 55 -0.72 -4.33 -10.12
CA PHE A 55 -1.76 -4.05 -9.13
C PHE A 55 -2.88 -3.13 -9.66
N LYS A 56 -2.63 -2.36 -10.72
CA LYS A 56 -3.61 -1.40 -11.29
C LYS A 56 -4.99 -2.01 -11.56
N PRO A 57 -5.15 -3.20 -12.16
CA PRO A 57 -6.47 -3.78 -12.40
C PRO A 57 -7.27 -4.04 -11.12
N ILE A 58 -6.58 -4.36 -10.02
CA ILE A 58 -7.21 -4.57 -8.71
C ILE A 58 -7.62 -3.22 -8.13
N ALA A 59 -6.72 -2.23 -8.17
CA ALA A 59 -7.02 -0.88 -7.73
C ALA A 59 -8.24 -0.30 -8.48
N GLU A 60 -8.30 -0.45 -9.80
CA GLU A 60 -9.42 -0.01 -10.64
C GLU A 60 -10.72 -0.74 -10.28
N LYS A 61 -10.68 -2.08 -10.15
CA LYS A 61 -11.86 -2.90 -9.80
C LYS A 61 -12.54 -2.44 -8.52
N PHE A 62 -11.77 -2.00 -7.54
CA PHE A 62 -12.27 -1.58 -6.23
C PHE A 62 -12.27 -0.05 -6.04
N ALA A 63 -11.98 0.73 -7.10
CA ALA A 63 -11.84 2.19 -7.06
C ALA A 63 -10.91 2.68 -5.92
N MET A 64 -9.76 2.04 -5.78
CA MET A 64 -8.78 2.34 -4.73
C MET A 64 -7.93 3.57 -5.08
N ASP A 65 -7.59 4.33 -4.06
CA ASP A 65 -6.40 5.17 -4.06
C ASP A 65 -5.27 4.36 -3.41
N ALA A 66 -4.28 3.94 -4.20
CA ALA A 66 -3.28 2.95 -3.78
C ALA A 66 -1.89 3.29 -4.32
N GLU A 67 -0.89 3.13 -3.45
CA GLU A 67 0.51 3.34 -3.77
C GLU A 67 1.37 2.19 -3.21
N ILE A 68 2.42 1.82 -3.95
CA ILE A 68 3.44 0.86 -3.51
C ILE A 68 4.77 1.59 -3.39
N HIS A 69 5.42 1.49 -2.24
CA HIS A 69 6.68 2.18 -1.95
C HIS A 69 7.78 1.20 -1.54
N ASP A 70 9.00 1.49 -1.99
CA ASP A 70 10.20 0.86 -1.45
C ASP A 70 10.54 1.46 -0.09
N ALA A 71 10.46 0.65 0.97
CA ALA A 71 10.79 1.05 2.34
C ALA A 71 12.26 1.50 2.52
N LYS A 72 13.17 1.11 1.62
CA LYS A 72 14.58 1.55 1.64
C LYS A 72 14.76 2.97 1.09
N LYS A 73 13.79 3.47 0.31
CA LYS A 73 13.86 4.80 -0.30
C LYS A 73 13.43 5.86 0.72
N ARG A 74 14.39 6.63 1.23
CA ARG A 74 14.11 7.75 2.12
C ARG A 74 13.31 8.83 1.40
N MET A 75 12.20 9.25 2.01
CA MET A 75 11.42 10.39 1.52
C MET A 75 12.26 11.67 1.62
N LYS A 76 12.28 12.47 0.56
CA LYS A 76 12.90 13.80 0.59
C LYS A 76 11.94 14.74 1.32
N VAL A 77 12.38 15.27 2.45
CA VAL A 77 11.57 16.16 3.30
C VAL A 77 12.15 17.57 3.25
N LEU A 78 11.29 18.56 2.98
CA LEU A 78 11.61 19.97 3.15
C LEU A 78 10.99 20.45 4.46
N LEU A 79 11.83 20.93 5.37
CA LEU A 79 11.38 21.55 6.61
C LEU A 79 11.43 23.06 6.44
N MET A 80 10.28 23.71 6.59
CA MET A 80 10.15 25.17 6.52
C MET A 80 9.82 25.69 7.91
N VAL A 81 10.58 26.70 8.35
CA VAL A 81 10.38 27.37 9.63
C VAL A 81 10.38 28.87 9.42
N SER A 82 9.57 29.59 10.21
CA SER A 82 9.58 31.05 10.23
C SER A 82 10.46 31.56 11.38
N ARG A 83 9.87 31.92 12.53
CA ARG A 83 10.61 32.61 13.61
C ARG A 83 11.03 31.75 14.78
N PHE A 84 10.38 30.61 15.03
CA PHE A 84 10.64 29.79 16.20
C PHE A 84 10.92 28.33 15.78
N GLY A 85 11.99 27.74 16.32
CA GLY A 85 12.52 26.44 15.89
C GLY A 85 12.42 25.33 16.95
N HIS A 86 11.35 25.29 17.73
CA HIS A 86 11.14 24.27 18.77
C HIS A 86 10.18 23.14 18.35
N CYS A 87 10.03 22.91 17.05
CA CYS A 87 9.30 21.73 16.54
C CYS A 87 9.94 20.42 17.02
#